data_AF-A0A6S8Y3K4-F1
#
_entry.id   AF-A0A6S8Y3K4-F1
#
_cell.length_a   1.000
_cell.length_b   1.000
_cell.length_c   1.000
_cell.angle_alpha   90.00
_cell.angle_beta   90.00
_cell.angle_gamma   90.00
#
_symmetry.space_group_name_H-M   'P 1'
#
loop_
_entity.id
_entity.type
_entity.pdbx_description
1 polymer ?
#
loop_
_entity_poly.entity_id
_entity_poly.type
_entity_poly.pdbx_seq_one_letter_code
_entity_poly.pdbx_strand_id
1 'polypeptide(L)'
;MYKNSEGPVNFNIFRNRSTNIPNCSVGDKRNFVFFSMGAFPTAIRCTLTFGLGSGCTGTRSDAGASTGSGFDDDGDILVTDSLVGDDGGFGIRSSLSFDDGGAVDVSAAVSDVSTQEACISSASDCKVDISEYDCSAFVSVFISIFASASASASVSANIVSPLASASTSSNTEAIIASSSWEDLEGTLSTLQAEHGYSDDREPVLTLYRDTNGWCPFCERVWIVIRAKNLPYRERLISLFAKPEWYKEIVPTTQVPAVLFHDPASADEPNARKIVWESKDIMKALDDQFPSTPRMVLDTPEYQAATEKIGKLATAGFGFSNTKNTTLVEQEERKVLFLEALDELEDDLVARGGPFRLGKDFSGVDAEMAPLLEKWRWQFPVSKEFDITEGRPGIQKWFDAMDGFAPYSERVMGDQYSWVATASMFARFFGDAADPKVLATIERSDAEAKRLMENLSSSSSSPSNIDDKCEAKFAFEAAAKVISNHEAIASDCSNKDPKSQVHISRSGSEVIADVLLSYIASLLMNEGDKAIKFVQSEHLQLPAIEDGDKSDMAQAARTVASRLCVPRDMSAPAAKVLRTVLLAVAEKLD
;
A
#
# COMPACT_ATOMS: atom_id res chain seq x y z
N MET A 1 29.42 47.70 44.86
CA MET A 1 30.32 47.35 43.75
C MET A 1 29.46 47.29 42.49
N TYR A 2 29.84 48.09 41.50
CA TYR A 2 29.07 48.55 40.32
C TYR A 2 28.58 47.38 39.42
N LYS A 3 27.33 47.34 38.91
CA LYS A 3 26.59 48.16 37.91
C LYS A 3 26.89 47.82 36.43
N ASN A 4 25.85 47.28 35.77
CA ASN A 4 25.28 47.61 34.44
C ASN A 4 26.11 47.61 33.14
N SER A 5 25.51 46.91 32.14
CA SER A 5 25.22 47.29 30.73
C SER A 5 26.33 47.76 29.78
N GLU A 6 26.31 47.22 28.54
CA GLU A 6 26.22 47.94 27.25
C GLU A 6 26.68 47.04 26.06
N GLY A 7 25.89 46.96 24.98
CA GLY A 7 26.44 46.70 23.62
C GLY A 7 26.91 48.03 23.01
N PRO A 8 27.05 48.22 21.67
CA PRO A 8 27.26 47.32 20.53
C PRO A 8 28.45 47.80 19.61
N VAL A 9 28.54 47.30 18.36
CA VAL A 9 29.06 47.98 17.12
C VAL A 9 30.44 47.58 16.52
N ASN A 10 30.37 46.85 15.38
CA ASN A 10 31.02 47.01 14.04
C ASN A 10 32.57 47.15 13.86
N PHE A 11 33.23 46.91 12.70
CA PHE A 11 32.90 47.03 11.27
C PHE A 11 34.05 46.46 10.37
N ASN A 12 33.76 46.28 9.07
CA ASN A 12 34.61 46.51 7.85
C ASN A 12 35.51 45.37 7.30
N ILE A 13 35.74 45.15 5.98
CA ILE A 13 35.47 45.78 4.66
C ILE A 13 35.87 44.73 3.57
N PHE A 14 35.16 44.56 2.43
CA PHE A 14 35.55 45.11 1.11
C PHE A 14 34.40 45.14 0.08
N ARG A 15 34.40 46.23 -0.70
CA ARG A 15 33.45 46.68 -1.75
C ARG A 15 34.04 46.52 -3.16
N ASN A 16 33.16 46.33 -4.17
CA ASN A 16 32.98 47.09 -5.44
C ASN A 16 32.41 46.15 -6.53
N ARG A 17 31.55 46.55 -7.49
CA ARG A 17 31.13 47.85 -8.04
C ARG A 17 29.82 47.68 -8.82
N SER A 18 28.98 48.71 -8.86
CA SER A 18 27.75 48.84 -9.67
C SER A 18 27.98 49.64 -10.96
N THR A 19 27.18 49.40 -12.00
CA THR A 19 26.85 50.37 -13.07
C THR A 19 25.37 50.27 -13.49
N ASN A 20 24.77 51.41 -13.84
CA ASN A 20 23.34 51.75 -13.98
C ASN A 20 22.69 51.47 -15.38
N ILE A 21 21.40 51.03 -15.38
CA ILE A 21 20.14 51.56 -16.04
C ILE A 21 20.16 51.86 -17.59
N PRO A 22 19.15 51.47 -18.45
CA PRO A 22 17.73 51.87 -18.34
C PRO A 22 16.58 50.91 -18.76
N ASN A 23 15.38 51.33 -18.32
CA ASN A 23 14.00 50.87 -18.60
C ASN A 23 13.71 50.26 -19.98
N CYS A 24 12.85 49.21 -20.01
CA CYS A 24 11.58 49.19 -20.76
C CYS A 24 10.72 47.91 -20.56
N SER A 25 9.40 48.16 -20.45
CA SER A 25 8.22 47.36 -20.81
C SER A 25 7.97 45.95 -20.25
N VAL A 26 6.91 45.89 -19.41
CA VAL A 26 5.73 45.00 -19.48
C VAL A 26 5.84 43.79 -20.41
N GLY A 27 5.81 42.60 -19.82
CA GLY A 27 5.68 41.32 -20.52
C GLY A 27 5.10 40.27 -19.58
N ASP A 28 3.85 39.94 -19.85
CA ASP A 28 2.98 38.95 -19.20
C ASP A 28 3.70 37.63 -18.87
N LYS A 29 3.68 37.21 -17.60
CA LYS A 29 3.91 35.80 -17.19
C LYS A 29 3.08 35.47 -15.96
N ARG A 30 1.85 35.04 -16.20
CA ARG A 30 1.17 34.06 -15.34
C ARG A 30 1.80 32.69 -15.56
N ASN A 31 1.90 31.91 -14.48
CA ASN A 31 1.96 30.45 -14.39
C ASN A 31 3.08 29.96 -13.46
N PHE A 32 2.74 29.83 -12.18
CA PHE A 32 3.19 28.73 -11.33
C PHE A 32 2.10 28.49 -10.30
N VAL A 33 1.26 27.48 -10.53
CA VAL A 33 0.37 26.91 -9.52
C VAL A 33 0.33 25.39 -9.75
N PHE A 34 1.13 24.65 -8.98
CA PHE A 34 0.85 23.25 -8.69
C PHE A 34 0.03 23.23 -7.40
N PHE A 35 -1.27 23.00 -7.49
CA PHE A 35 -2.08 22.68 -6.31
C PHE A 35 -2.03 21.17 -6.06
N SER A 36 -1.36 20.84 -4.96
CA SER A 36 -1.63 19.71 -4.10
C SER A 36 -3.14 19.54 -3.90
N MET A 37 -3.71 18.41 -4.34
CA MET A 37 -5.02 17.97 -3.87
C MET A 37 -4.84 17.02 -2.67
N GLY A 38 -4.73 17.63 -1.49
CA GLY A 38 -5.25 17.03 -0.26
C GLY A 38 -6.63 17.63 -0.02
N ALA A 39 -7.69 16.84 -0.15
CA ALA A 39 -9.03 17.23 0.24
C ALA A 39 -9.48 16.34 1.40
N PHE A 40 -9.28 16.86 2.62
CA PHE A 40 -9.92 16.36 3.84
C PHE A 40 -11.17 17.20 4.09
N PRO A 41 -12.35 16.59 4.36
CA PRO A 41 -13.44 17.31 4.98
C PRO A 41 -13.39 17.11 6.50
N THR A 42 -12.78 18.05 7.22
CA THR A 42 -13.01 18.20 8.66
C THR A 42 -14.19 19.14 8.86
N ALA A 43 -15.41 18.61 8.87
CA ALA A 43 -16.58 19.38 9.28
C ALA A 43 -16.70 19.34 10.81
N ILE A 44 -16.07 20.31 11.49
CA ILE A 44 -16.39 20.63 12.89
C ILE A 44 -17.71 21.39 12.87
N ARG A 45 -18.79 20.72 13.28
CA ARG A 45 -20.11 21.33 13.47
C ARG A 45 -20.09 22.11 14.79
N CYS A 46 -19.79 23.41 14.73
CA CYS A 46 -20.07 24.32 15.84
C CYS A 46 -21.57 24.67 15.83
N THR A 47 -22.32 24.06 16.74
CA THR A 47 -23.72 24.41 16.99
C THR A 47 -23.77 25.70 17.81
N LEU A 48 -24.13 26.81 17.16
CA LEU A 48 -24.55 28.04 17.83
C LEU A 48 -26.02 27.89 18.24
N THR A 49 -26.25 27.67 19.53
CA THR A 49 -27.59 27.61 20.12
C THR A 49 -28.11 29.04 20.31
N PHE A 50 -29.05 29.47 19.47
CA PHE A 50 -29.93 30.59 19.80
C PHE A 50 -31.17 30.04 20.51
N GLY A 51 -31.22 30.27 21.82
CA GLY A 51 -32.40 30.02 22.63
C GLY A 51 -33.41 31.15 22.43
N LEU A 52 -34.57 30.83 21.87
CA LEU A 52 -35.81 31.55 22.14
C LEU A 52 -36.88 30.52 22.45
N GLY A 53 -37.35 30.57 23.69
CA GLY A 53 -38.30 29.62 24.23
C GLY A 53 -39.74 29.86 23.81
N SER A 54 -40.55 28.93 24.33
CA SER A 54 -41.99 29.00 24.61
C SER A 54 -42.92 28.28 23.63
N GLY A 55 -43.72 27.38 24.21
CA GLY A 55 -45.11 27.21 23.82
C GLY A 55 -45.53 25.86 23.26
N CYS A 56 -45.92 24.96 24.17
CA CYS A 56 -47.19 24.22 24.14
C CYS A 56 -47.51 23.21 23.02
N THR A 57 -47.61 21.94 23.46
CA THR A 57 -48.72 20.98 23.27
C THR A 57 -49.31 20.74 21.87
N GLY A 58 -49.38 19.47 21.46
CA GLY A 58 -50.47 19.00 20.60
C GLY A 58 -50.14 17.80 19.71
N THR A 59 -50.59 16.63 20.14
CA THR A 59 -50.85 15.44 19.31
C THR A 59 -51.75 15.76 18.11
N ARG A 60 -51.59 15.06 16.96
CA ARG A 60 -52.55 14.07 16.38
C ARG A 60 -52.36 13.85 14.85
N SER A 61 -52.48 12.57 14.47
CA SER A 61 -53.14 11.97 13.27
C SER A 61 -52.67 12.25 11.83
N ASP A 62 -52.24 11.14 11.20
CA ASP A 62 -52.86 10.43 10.06
C ASP A 62 -53.28 11.14 8.76
N ALA A 63 -52.87 10.46 7.68
CA ALA A 63 -53.64 10.04 6.49
C ALA A 63 -53.58 10.85 5.19
N GLY A 64 -53.50 10.06 4.09
CA GLY A 64 -53.88 10.40 2.72
C GLY A 64 -52.68 10.51 1.79
N ALA A 65 -52.34 9.53 0.93
CA ALA A 65 -53.02 9.20 -0.34
C ALA A 65 -53.15 10.44 -1.25
N SER A 66 -52.83 10.46 -2.53
CA SER A 66 -52.43 9.47 -3.54
C SER A 66 -52.22 10.24 -4.86
N THR A 67 -51.55 9.60 -5.82
CA THR A 67 -51.69 9.77 -7.29
C THR A 67 -51.33 11.12 -7.95
N GLY A 68 -50.42 11.05 -8.93
CA GLY A 68 -50.22 12.10 -9.93
C GLY A 68 -49.22 11.66 -11.00
N SER A 69 -49.73 11.11 -12.09
CA SER A 69 -49.04 10.81 -13.35
C SER A 69 -49.00 12.02 -14.29
N GLY A 70 -47.94 12.13 -15.11
CA GLY A 70 -48.09 12.56 -16.51
C GLY A 70 -47.41 13.85 -16.96
N PHE A 71 -46.36 13.67 -17.78
CA PHE A 71 -46.08 14.25 -19.10
C PHE A 71 -45.85 15.78 -19.31
N ASP A 72 -44.67 16.02 -19.88
CA ASP A 72 -44.34 16.76 -21.11
C ASP A 72 -44.24 18.29 -21.21
N ASP A 73 -43.11 18.62 -21.87
CA ASP A 73 -42.84 19.60 -22.92
C ASP A 73 -42.55 21.08 -22.60
N ASP A 74 -41.29 21.40 -22.92
CA ASP A 74 -40.79 22.49 -23.77
C ASP A 74 -41.19 23.94 -23.50
N GLY A 75 -40.16 24.78 -23.39
CA GLY A 75 -40.27 26.23 -23.43
C GLY A 75 -38.92 26.94 -23.40
N ASP A 76 -38.20 26.92 -24.52
CA ASP A 76 -37.13 27.89 -24.81
C ASP A 76 -37.70 29.32 -24.86
N ILE A 77 -37.07 30.27 -24.18
CA ILE A 77 -37.02 31.69 -24.59
C ILE A 77 -35.63 32.29 -24.32
N LEU A 78 -35.14 32.94 -25.37
CA LEU A 78 -33.91 33.71 -25.53
C LEU A 78 -33.92 35.08 -24.81
N VAL A 79 -32.72 35.69 -24.81
CA VAL A 79 -32.41 37.14 -24.98
C VAL A 79 -31.89 37.88 -23.73
N THR A 80 -30.60 38.24 -23.83
CA THR A 80 -29.86 39.51 -23.54
C THR A 80 -30.33 40.40 -22.36
N ASP A 81 -29.49 41.08 -21.60
CA ASP A 81 -28.38 41.95 -22.00
C ASP A 81 -27.47 42.33 -20.82
N SER A 82 -26.29 42.79 -21.19
CA SER A 82 -25.17 43.35 -20.41
C SER A 82 -25.54 44.47 -19.43
N LEU A 83 -24.83 44.60 -18.29
CA LEU A 83 -24.43 45.91 -17.73
C LEU A 83 -23.19 45.82 -16.83
N VAL A 84 -22.32 46.81 -17.04
CA VAL A 84 -21.03 47.13 -16.40
C VAL A 84 -21.23 47.87 -15.07
N GLY A 85 -20.27 47.82 -14.14
CA GLY A 85 -20.14 48.84 -13.09
C GLY A 85 -19.23 48.51 -11.90
N ASP A 86 -17.96 48.90 -12.01
CA ASP A 86 -17.05 49.59 -11.06
C ASP A 86 -16.96 49.24 -9.54
N ASP A 87 -15.70 48.98 -9.16
CA ASP A 87 -14.89 49.60 -8.12
C ASP A 87 -15.43 49.87 -6.70
N GLY A 88 -14.65 49.40 -5.71
CA GLY A 88 -14.69 49.93 -4.35
C GLY A 88 -13.97 49.06 -3.32
N GLY A 89 -12.65 49.20 -3.20
CA GLY A 89 -11.91 48.66 -2.06
C GLY A 89 -12.08 49.53 -0.81
N PHE A 90 -11.94 48.93 0.38
CA PHE A 90 -11.32 49.55 1.57
C PHE A 90 -11.13 48.46 2.65
N GLY A 91 -9.90 48.29 3.13
CA GLY A 91 -9.60 47.44 4.29
C GLY A 91 -9.65 48.23 5.60
N ILE A 92 -9.80 47.54 6.74
CA ILE A 92 -9.45 48.05 8.07
C ILE A 92 -8.85 46.92 8.93
N ARG A 93 -7.89 47.36 9.74
CA ARG A 93 -6.93 46.71 10.62
C ARG A 93 -7.47 46.58 12.06
N SER A 94 -6.73 45.83 12.90
CA SER A 94 -6.62 45.86 14.39
C SER A 94 -7.85 45.36 15.19
N SER A 95 -7.74 44.71 16.37
CA SER A 95 -6.64 44.47 17.32
C SER A 95 -7.06 43.47 18.41
N LEU A 96 -6.04 42.94 19.10
CA LEU A 96 -6.00 42.04 20.27
C LEU A 96 -6.87 42.38 21.49
N SER A 97 -7.19 41.34 22.28
CA SER A 97 -7.13 41.37 23.77
C SER A 97 -6.99 39.94 24.34
N PHE A 98 -6.04 39.76 25.25
CA PHE A 98 -5.86 38.60 26.14
C PHE A 98 -6.52 38.91 27.50
N ASP A 99 -6.96 37.86 28.21
CA ASP A 99 -7.21 37.92 29.65
C ASP A 99 -6.72 36.62 30.34
N ASP A 100 -6.13 36.83 31.52
CA ASP A 100 -5.45 35.88 32.41
C ASP A 100 -6.39 35.12 33.36
N GLY A 101 -5.92 33.96 33.84
CA GLY A 101 -6.00 33.60 35.26
C GLY A 101 -6.88 32.42 35.69
N GLY A 102 -6.27 31.47 36.43
CA GLY A 102 -7.00 30.58 37.35
C GLY A 102 -6.38 29.20 37.56
N ALA A 103 -5.53 29.06 38.58
CA ALA A 103 -5.07 27.78 39.13
C ALA A 103 -6.03 27.25 40.20
N VAL A 104 -6.26 25.93 40.24
CA VAL A 104 -6.76 25.23 41.44
C VAL A 104 -6.11 23.83 41.51
N ASP A 105 -5.49 23.57 42.66
CA ASP A 105 -4.91 22.31 43.10
C ASP A 105 -5.80 21.74 44.23
N VAL A 106 -6.04 20.42 44.24
CA VAL A 106 -6.62 19.70 45.40
C VAL A 106 -6.05 18.28 45.45
N SER A 107 -5.14 18.05 46.40
CA SER A 107 -4.72 16.75 46.89
C SER A 107 -5.66 16.23 48.00
N ALA A 108 -5.85 14.90 48.08
CA ALA A 108 -5.59 14.06 49.26
C ALA A 108 -6.59 12.89 49.43
N ALA A 109 -6.07 11.67 49.55
CA ALA A 109 -6.39 10.73 50.64
C ALA A 109 -5.34 9.61 50.71
N VAL A 110 -4.86 9.35 51.93
CA VAL A 110 -3.76 8.48 52.35
C VAL A 110 -4.34 7.31 53.15
N SER A 111 -3.71 6.13 53.06
CA SER A 111 -3.55 5.16 54.15
C SER A 111 -2.44 4.16 53.73
N ASP A 112 -1.18 4.31 54.11
CA ASP A 112 -0.53 4.15 55.42
C ASP A 112 -0.25 2.67 55.79
N VAL A 113 1.01 2.41 56.20
CA VAL A 113 1.53 1.41 57.16
C VAL A 113 3.02 1.07 56.87
N SER A 114 3.87 1.81 57.57
CA SER A 114 5.00 1.40 58.44
C SER A 114 6.19 0.58 57.88
N THR A 115 7.34 1.24 57.66
CA THR A 115 8.57 1.30 58.50
C THR A 115 9.48 0.06 58.54
N GLN A 116 10.72 0.20 58.05
CA GLN A 116 11.90 0.24 58.93
C GLN A 116 13.15 0.77 58.19
N GLU A 117 13.81 1.74 58.81
CA GLU A 117 15.06 2.38 58.40
C GLU A 117 16.28 1.48 58.64
N ALA A 118 17.28 1.58 57.76
CA ALA A 118 18.70 1.58 58.16
C ALA A 118 19.53 2.37 57.14
N CYS A 119 20.12 3.47 57.61
CA CYS A 119 21.09 4.31 56.90
C CYS A 119 22.41 3.59 56.62
N ILE A 120 23.11 3.96 55.54
CA ILE A 120 24.47 4.57 55.54
C ILE A 120 24.94 4.86 54.09
N SER A 121 24.99 6.17 53.80
CA SER A 121 25.93 6.97 52.99
C SER A 121 26.46 6.56 51.59
N SER A 122 26.15 7.46 50.65
CA SER A 122 27.03 8.20 49.72
C SER A 122 27.69 7.49 48.53
N ALA A 123 27.21 7.80 47.32
CA ALA A 123 27.90 8.61 46.28
C ALA A 123 27.11 8.47 44.95
N SER A 124 26.21 9.42 44.66
CA SER A 124 26.32 10.44 43.59
C SER A 124 26.39 9.90 42.14
N ASP A 125 25.25 10.08 41.46
CA ASP A 125 25.06 10.49 40.06
C ASP A 125 25.60 9.63 38.91
N CYS A 126 24.75 8.71 38.45
CA CYS A 126 24.58 8.39 37.03
C CYS A 126 23.09 8.19 36.74
N LYS A 127 22.45 9.15 36.06
CA LYS A 127 21.16 8.93 35.39
C LYS A 127 21.44 8.19 34.09
N VAL A 128 21.11 6.91 34.05
CA VAL A 128 20.89 6.15 32.82
C VAL A 128 19.38 6.02 32.67
N ASP A 129 18.85 6.61 31.60
CA ASP A 129 17.47 6.41 31.15
C ASP A 129 17.37 5.00 30.56
N ILE A 130 16.47 4.19 31.12
CA ILE A 130 16.12 2.86 30.62
C ILE A 130 14.72 3.00 30.02
N SER A 131 14.65 2.97 28.70
CA SER A 131 13.44 2.60 27.98
C SER A 131 13.82 1.74 26.78
N GLU A 132 13.10 0.63 26.65
CA GLU A 132 13.12 -0.36 25.56
C GLU A 132 14.23 -1.42 25.66
N TYR A 133 13.88 -2.61 26.17
CA TYR A 133 14.13 -3.88 25.47
C TYR A 133 13.14 -4.96 25.92
N ASP A 134 12.34 -5.37 24.94
CA ASP A 134 11.96 -6.74 24.57
C ASP A 134 11.70 -7.78 25.69
N CYS A 135 10.41 -8.06 25.92
CA CYS A 135 9.95 -9.17 26.75
C CYS A 135 9.73 -10.42 25.87
N SER A 136 10.80 -11.20 25.62
CA SER A 136 10.68 -12.66 25.43
C SER A 136 12.05 -13.38 25.51
N ALA A 137 12.71 -13.32 26.66
CA ALA A 137 13.75 -14.29 26.97
C ALA A 137 13.92 -14.48 28.49
N PHE A 138 14.03 -15.76 28.89
CA PHE A 138 14.42 -16.32 30.21
C PHE A 138 13.36 -16.60 31.28
N VAL A 139 12.98 -17.88 31.37
CA VAL A 139 13.11 -18.78 32.56
C VAL A 139 13.30 -20.20 31.98
N SER A 140 14.41 -20.94 32.12
CA SER A 140 14.99 -21.46 33.36
C SER A 140 16.34 -22.16 33.09
N VAL A 141 17.41 -21.82 33.81
CA VAL A 141 18.54 -22.74 34.09
C VAL A 141 19.11 -22.45 35.48
N PHE A 142 18.96 -23.42 36.39
CA PHE A 142 19.91 -23.76 37.46
C PHE A 142 19.69 -25.27 37.71
N ILE A 143 20.71 -26.13 37.64
CA ILE A 143 21.49 -26.59 38.80
C ILE A 143 22.86 -27.13 38.34
N SER A 144 23.90 -26.51 38.89
CA SER A 144 25.15 -27.01 39.49
C SER A 144 26.14 -27.92 38.74
N ILE A 145 27.37 -27.38 38.75
CA ILE A 145 28.69 -27.96 38.54
C ILE A 145 29.05 -29.00 39.62
N PHE A 146 29.62 -30.15 39.22
CA PHE A 146 30.68 -30.84 39.96
C PHE A 146 31.60 -31.67 39.03
N ALA A 147 32.82 -31.14 38.85
CA ALA A 147 34.14 -31.76 38.72
C ALA A 147 34.36 -33.16 38.09
N SER A 148 35.21 -33.12 37.05
CA SER A 148 36.46 -33.89 36.83
C SER A 148 36.47 -35.37 36.40
N ALA A 149 37.03 -35.53 35.19
CA ALA A 149 38.08 -36.47 34.77
C ALA A 149 37.81 -37.98 34.78
N SER A 150 37.87 -38.60 33.59
CA SER A 150 38.62 -39.84 33.31
C SER A 150 38.72 -40.06 31.80
N ALA A 151 39.92 -40.43 31.36
CA ALA A 151 40.34 -40.57 29.98
C ALA A 151 39.95 -41.93 29.33
N SER A 152 39.98 -41.91 28.01
CA SER A 152 40.38 -43.00 27.07
C SER A 152 39.58 -44.30 27.04
N ALA A 153 38.98 -44.59 25.88
CA ALA A 153 39.31 -45.78 25.09
C ALA A 153 38.68 -45.71 23.70
N SER A 154 39.54 -45.79 22.69
CA SER A 154 39.24 -46.06 21.28
C SER A 154 38.77 -47.50 21.08
N VAL A 155 37.69 -47.70 20.33
CA VAL A 155 37.47 -48.95 19.58
C VAL A 155 36.85 -48.60 18.23
N SER A 156 37.66 -48.78 17.18
CA SER A 156 37.21 -48.87 15.80
C SER A 156 36.57 -50.23 15.58
N ALA A 157 35.36 -50.26 14.99
CA ALA A 157 34.82 -51.47 14.38
C ALA A 157 34.04 -51.07 13.11
N ASN A 158 34.70 -51.23 11.97
CA ASN A 158 34.07 -51.31 10.65
C ASN A 158 33.23 -52.58 10.58
N ILE A 159 31.90 -52.49 10.47
CA ILE A 159 31.05 -53.57 9.94
C ILE A 159 29.87 -52.98 9.16
N VAL A 160 29.96 -53.09 7.83
CA VAL A 160 28.91 -53.41 6.84
C VAL A 160 27.60 -52.61 6.90
N SER A 161 27.43 -51.71 5.94
CA SER A 161 26.14 -51.13 5.52
C SER A 161 25.19 -52.21 4.97
N PRO A 162 23.92 -52.24 5.39
CA PRO A 162 22.85 -52.75 4.55
C PRO A 162 22.26 -51.59 3.75
N LEU A 163 22.44 -51.67 2.43
CA LEU A 163 21.65 -50.96 1.44
C LEU A 163 20.19 -51.38 1.62
N ALA A 164 19.39 -50.55 2.28
CA ALA A 164 17.94 -50.72 2.34
C ALA A 164 17.29 -49.61 1.51
N SER A 165 16.93 -49.96 0.28
CA SER A 165 15.93 -49.25 -0.51
C SER A 165 14.61 -49.28 0.25
N ALA A 166 14.30 -48.22 0.98
CA ALA A 166 12.99 -48.00 1.56
C ALA A 166 12.17 -47.11 0.61
N SER A 167 11.45 -47.77 -0.29
CA SER A 167 10.22 -47.24 -0.86
C SER A 167 9.19 -47.08 0.25
N THR A 168 9.00 -45.87 0.76
CA THR A 168 7.85 -45.55 1.62
C THR A 168 6.79 -44.86 0.79
N SER A 169 6.03 -45.68 0.06
CA SER A 169 4.64 -45.39 -0.24
C SER A 169 3.79 -45.59 1.01
N SER A 170 2.77 -44.73 1.16
CA SER A 170 1.60 -44.85 2.03
C SER A 170 1.84 -44.86 3.54
N ASN A 171 1.64 -43.68 4.13
CA ASN A 171 0.79 -43.51 5.31
C ASN A 171 0.10 -42.13 5.17
N THR A 172 -0.88 -42.08 4.27
CA THR A 172 -1.75 -40.91 4.04
C THR A 172 -3.12 -41.18 4.64
N GLU A 173 -3.17 -41.59 5.90
CA GLU A 173 -4.42 -41.85 6.63
C GLU A 173 -4.41 -41.30 8.06
N ALA A 174 -3.50 -40.39 8.39
CA ALA A 174 -3.52 -39.67 9.65
C ALA A 174 -3.10 -38.21 9.46
N ILE A 175 -3.95 -37.31 9.95
CA ILE A 175 -3.71 -35.89 10.25
C ILE A 175 -3.97 -34.91 9.08
N ILE A 176 -5.21 -34.41 9.01
CA ILE A 176 -5.39 -32.95 9.16
C ILE A 176 -6.07 -32.76 10.51
N ALA A 177 -5.35 -33.09 11.58
CA ALA A 177 -5.54 -32.31 12.80
C ALA A 177 -4.98 -30.94 12.45
N SER A 178 -5.69 -29.86 12.78
CA SER A 178 -5.18 -28.50 12.59
C SER A 178 -3.80 -28.43 13.25
N SER A 179 -2.74 -28.34 12.45
CA SER A 179 -1.42 -27.98 12.96
C SER A 179 -1.58 -26.67 13.73
N SER A 180 -0.94 -26.55 14.90
CA SER A 180 -1.00 -25.27 15.60
C SER A 180 -0.32 -24.19 14.74
N TRP A 181 -0.68 -22.93 14.95
CA TRP A 181 -0.06 -21.83 14.21
C TRP A 181 1.46 -21.77 14.45
N GLU A 182 1.92 -22.15 15.64
CA GLU A 182 3.36 -22.27 15.97
C GLU A 182 4.04 -23.39 15.17
N ASP A 183 3.39 -24.54 14.98
CA ASP A 183 3.92 -25.64 14.17
C ASP A 183 4.06 -25.22 12.68
N LEU A 184 3.06 -24.47 12.18
CA LEU A 184 3.07 -23.95 10.81
C LEU A 184 4.18 -22.92 10.61
N GLU A 185 4.39 -22.01 11.57
CA GLU A 185 5.47 -21.03 11.54
C GLU A 185 6.86 -21.69 11.56
N GLY A 186 7.05 -22.71 12.40
CA GLY A 186 8.29 -23.50 12.43
C GLY A 186 8.56 -24.25 11.13
N THR A 187 7.53 -24.84 10.54
CA THR A 187 7.61 -25.54 9.25
C THR A 187 7.98 -24.58 8.12
N LEU A 188 7.30 -23.43 8.05
CA LEU A 188 7.55 -22.39 7.06
C LEU A 188 8.99 -21.89 7.12
N SER A 189 9.49 -21.61 8.33
CA SER A 189 10.86 -21.14 8.55
C SER A 189 11.89 -22.14 8.02
N THR A 190 11.63 -23.43 8.21
CA THR A 190 12.48 -24.51 7.70
C THR A 190 12.47 -24.55 6.16
N LEU A 191 11.29 -24.52 5.54
CA LEU A 191 11.14 -24.54 4.08
C LEU A 191 11.77 -23.30 3.43
N GLN A 192 11.59 -22.12 4.01
CA GLN A 192 12.19 -20.88 3.49
C GLN A 192 13.72 -20.93 3.54
N ALA A 193 14.30 -21.51 4.60
CA ALA A 193 15.74 -21.71 4.72
C ALA A 193 16.27 -22.76 3.72
N GLU A 194 15.58 -23.88 3.55
CA GLU A 194 15.97 -24.95 2.61
C GLU A 194 15.99 -24.48 1.15
N HIS A 195 15.03 -23.62 0.79
CA HIS A 195 14.88 -23.14 -0.58
C HIS A 195 15.52 -21.76 -0.84
N GLY A 196 16.12 -21.12 0.18
CA GLY A 196 16.82 -19.85 0.04
C GLY A 196 15.91 -18.67 -0.31
N TYR A 197 14.71 -18.62 0.26
CA TYR A 197 13.69 -17.61 -0.05
C TYR A 197 13.66 -16.42 0.92
N SER A 198 14.44 -16.45 2.00
CA SER A 198 14.69 -15.27 2.82
C SER A 198 15.83 -14.44 2.20
N ASP A 199 15.60 -13.13 2.02
CA ASP A 199 16.70 -12.20 1.73
C ASP A 199 17.47 -11.94 3.03
N ASP A 200 18.44 -12.79 3.33
CA ASP A 200 19.25 -12.72 4.55
C ASP A 200 20.27 -11.57 4.53
N ARG A 201 20.31 -10.78 3.45
CA ARG A 201 21.19 -9.62 3.37
C ARG A 201 20.70 -8.52 4.30
N GLU A 202 21.62 -7.96 5.08
CA GLU A 202 21.31 -6.81 5.93
C GLU A 202 20.74 -5.65 5.08
N PRO A 203 19.56 -5.12 5.41
CA PRO A 203 18.99 -3.99 4.69
C PRO A 203 19.93 -2.79 4.68
N VAL A 204 20.22 -2.25 3.49
CA VAL A 204 21.03 -1.03 3.35
C VAL A 204 20.18 0.25 3.37
N LEU A 205 18.86 0.09 3.36
CA LEU A 205 17.91 1.19 3.43
C LEU A 205 16.56 0.75 3.99
N THR A 206 15.78 1.70 4.49
CA THR A 206 14.36 1.54 4.81
C THR A 206 13.51 2.38 3.86
N LEU A 207 12.57 1.74 3.16
CA LEU A 207 11.55 2.39 2.33
C LEU A 207 10.29 2.65 3.16
N TYR A 208 9.97 3.92 3.39
CA TYR A 208 8.68 4.33 3.93
C TYR A 208 7.68 4.51 2.79
N ARG A 209 6.62 3.70 2.77
CA ARG A 209 5.63 3.69 1.69
C ARG A 209 4.21 3.53 2.21
N ASP A 210 3.22 3.84 1.38
CA ASP A 210 1.80 3.79 1.78
C ASP A 210 1.32 2.37 2.14
N THR A 211 0.43 2.26 3.12
CA THR A 211 -0.10 0.96 3.54
C THR A 211 -0.83 0.19 2.44
N ASN A 212 -1.37 0.85 1.41
CA ASN A 212 -2.25 0.20 0.44
C ASN A 212 -1.55 -0.26 -0.85
N GLY A 213 -0.35 0.23 -1.14
CA GLY A 213 0.31 -0.05 -2.41
C GLY A 213 -0.32 0.69 -3.60
N TRP A 214 -1.05 1.76 -3.35
CA TRP A 214 -1.72 2.54 -4.41
C TRP A 214 -0.94 3.79 -4.79
N CYS A 215 0.03 4.21 -3.98
CA CYS A 215 0.75 5.45 -4.23
C CYS A 215 1.70 5.30 -5.43
N PRO A 216 1.45 6.00 -6.55
CA PRO A 216 2.30 5.87 -7.74
C PRO A 216 3.74 6.35 -7.50
N PHE A 217 3.93 7.29 -6.57
CA PHE A 217 5.25 7.77 -6.21
C PHE A 217 6.05 6.75 -5.40
N CYS A 218 5.39 5.98 -4.52
CA CYS A 218 6.04 4.89 -3.80
C CYS A 218 6.43 3.77 -4.76
N GLU A 219 5.55 3.44 -5.69
CA GLU A 219 5.75 2.40 -6.69
C GLU A 219 7.00 2.67 -7.54
N ARG A 220 7.22 3.91 -8.01
CA ARG A 220 8.46 4.32 -8.72
C ARG A 220 9.72 3.92 -7.98
N VAL A 221 9.82 4.35 -6.72
CA VAL A 221 10.98 4.11 -5.87
C VAL A 221 11.14 2.62 -5.59
N TRP A 222 10.02 1.92 -5.40
CA TRP A 222 10.01 0.49 -5.11
C TRP A 222 10.57 -0.34 -6.27
N ILE A 223 10.12 -0.05 -7.50
CA ILE A 223 10.66 -0.70 -8.71
C ILE A 223 12.16 -0.44 -8.82
N VAL A 224 12.60 0.80 -8.59
CA VAL A 224 14.03 1.19 -8.70
C VAL A 224 14.89 0.49 -7.66
N ILE A 225 14.46 0.40 -6.40
CA ILE A 225 15.18 -0.34 -5.35
C ILE A 225 15.39 -1.81 -5.77
N ARG A 226 14.32 -2.44 -6.29
CA ARG A 226 14.39 -3.84 -6.76
C ARG A 226 15.20 -4.00 -8.04
N ALA A 227 15.11 -3.07 -8.99
CA ALA A 227 15.88 -3.10 -10.23
C ALA A 227 17.40 -2.97 -9.97
N LYS A 228 17.77 -2.29 -8.88
CA LYS A 228 19.15 -2.18 -8.39
C LYS A 228 19.56 -3.36 -7.50
N ASN A 229 18.64 -4.30 -7.22
CA ASN A 229 18.82 -5.46 -6.33
C ASN A 229 19.35 -5.08 -4.93
N LEU A 230 18.84 -3.99 -4.37
CA LEU A 230 19.25 -3.52 -3.04
C LEU A 230 18.45 -4.26 -1.96
N PRO A 231 19.07 -4.79 -0.89
CA PRO A 231 18.33 -5.30 0.26
C PRO A 231 17.74 -4.14 1.06
N TYR A 232 16.46 -4.22 1.39
CA TYR A 232 15.72 -3.11 1.98
C TYR A 232 14.66 -3.60 2.96
N ARG A 233 14.33 -2.72 3.92
CA ARG A 233 13.20 -2.91 4.82
C ARG A 233 12.04 -2.02 4.38
N GLU A 234 10.84 -2.58 4.28
CA GLU A 234 9.62 -1.78 4.10
C GLU A 234 9.08 -1.32 5.45
N ARG A 235 8.64 -0.06 5.55
CA ARG A 235 7.81 0.43 6.65
C ARG A 235 6.57 1.11 6.10
N LEU A 236 5.41 0.55 6.45
CA LEU A 236 4.12 1.04 5.98
C LEU A 236 3.66 2.26 6.78
N ILE A 237 3.28 3.32 6.06
CA ILE A 237 2.79 4.57 6.61
C ILE A 237 1.34 4.76 6.17
N SER A 238 0.44 4.88 7.14
CA SER A 238 -0.96 5.20 6.86
C SER A 238 -1.07 6.54 6.14
N LEU A 239 -1.93 6.61 5.12
CA LEU A 239 -2.21 7.87 4.44
C LEU A 239 -3.15 8.78 5.25
N PHE A 240 -3.94 8.20 6.15
CA PHE A 240 -4.94 8.92 6.94
C PHE A 240 -4.44 9.26 8.34
N ALA A 241 -3.74 8.33 9.00
CA ALA A 241 -3.28 8.45 10.38
C ALA A 241 -1.76 8.29 10.45
N LYS A 242 -1.03 9.31 9.98
CA LYS A 242 0.44 9.29 9.98
C LYS A 242 0.97 9.34 11.41
N PRO A 243 1.90 8.43 11.78
CA PRO A 243 2.47 8.43 13.12
C PRO A 243 3.37 9.66 13.32
N GLU A 244 3.45 10.15 14.57
CA GLU A 244 4.13 11.42 14.86
C GLU A 244 5.63 11.36 14.54
N TRP A 245 6.30 10.27 14.90
CA TRP A 245 7.71 10.03 14.57
C TRP A 245 8.00 10.15 13.06
N TYR A 246 7.05 9.83 12.19
CA TYR A 246 7.25 9.94 10.74
C TYR A 246 7.21 11.40 10.29
N LYS A 247 6.31 12.20 10.87
CA LYS A 247 6.20 13.63 10.58
C LYS A 247 7.43 14.39 11.08
N GLU A 248 8.03 13.94 12.18
CA GLU A 248 9.26 14.50 12.72
C GLU A 248 10.46 14.29 11.78
N ILE A 249 10.57 13.13 11.14
CA ILE A 249 11.71 12.81 10.26
C ILE A 249 11.49 13.19 8.78
N VAL A 250 10.24 13.29 8.32
CA VAL A 250 9.89 13.71 6.94
C VAL A 250 9.12 15.03 6.99
N PRO A 251 9.75 16.18 6.73
CA PRO A 251 9.12 17.50 6.84
C PRO A 251 7.87 17.68 5.98
N THR A 252 7.81 17.03 4.81
CA THR A 252 6.64 17.08 3.93
C THR A 252 5.47 16.25 4.45
N THR A 253 5.73 15.31 5.37
CA THR A 253 4.81 14.25 5.84
C THR A 253 4.31 13.31 4.73
N GLN A 254 4.81 13.47 3.50
CA GLN A 254 4.40 12.68 2.34
C GLN A 254 5.22 11.39 2.22
N VAL A 255 4.69 10.43 1.45
CA VAL A 255 5.40 9.22 1.04
C VAL A 255 5.62 9.27 -0.48
N PRO A 256 6.69 8.66 -1.01
CA PRO A 256 7.70 7.87 -0.32
C PRO A 256 8.75 8.71 0.41
N ALA A 257 9.42 8.07 1.36
CA ALA A 257 10.71 8.50 1.89
C ALA A 257 11.65 7.30 2.04
N VAL A 258 12.95 7.52 1.93
CA VAL A 258 13.98 6.50 2.11
C VAL A 258 14.98 6.95 3.15
N LEU A 259 15.19 6.10 4.16
CA LEU A 259 16.27 6.22 5.12
C LEU A 259 17.42 5.32 4.68
N PHE A 260 18.57 5.92 4.35
CA PHE A 260 19.77 5.17 4.04
C PHE A 260 20.45 4.71 5.34
N HIS A 261 20.78 3.43 5.42
CA HIS A 261 21.58 2.88 6.51
C HIS A 261 23.05 3.00 6.07
N ASP A 262 23.71 4.11 6.40
CA ASP A 262 25.09 4.35 5.94
C ASP A 262 26.09 3.40 6.64
N PRO A 263 26.77 2.50 5.92
CA PRO A 263 27.79 1.63 6.51
C PRO A 263 29.11 2.37 6.81
N ALA A 264 29.36 3.54 6.22
CA ALA A 264 30.59 4.33 6.43
C ALA A 264 30.55 5.19 7.69
N SER A 265 29.42 5.20 8.40
CA SER A 265 29.19 6.00 9.61
C SER A 265 29.67 5.30 10.91
N ALA A 266 30.68 4.43 10.83
CA ALA A 266 31.29 3.81 12.02
C ALA A 266 31.81 4.84 13.03
N ASP A 267 32.17 6.05 12.56
CA ASP A 267 32.61 7.17 13.41
C ASP A 267 31.46 8.13 13.81
N GLU A 268 30.27 8.03 13.17
CA GLU A 268 29.05 8.74 13.56
C GLU A 268 27.82 7.80 13.45
N PRO A 269 27.58 6.94 14.44
CA PRO A 269 26.56 5.86 14.40
C PRO A 269 25.11 6.29 14.12
N ASN A 270 24.85 7.60 14.07
CA ASN A 270 23.55 8.23 13.87
C ASN A 270 23.46 9.08 12.59
N ALA A 271 24.46 9.06 11.69
CA ALA A 271 24.40 9.78 10.41
C ALA A 271 23.45 9.08 9.40
N ARG A 272 22.19 8.89 9.78
CA ARG A 272 21.17 8.34 8.89
C ARG A 272 20.65 9.45 7.99
N LYS A 273 20.88 9.33 6.68
CA LYS A 273 20.38 10.28 5.68
C LYS A 273 18.97 9.87 5.27
N ILE A 274 18.00 10.75 5.45
CA ILE A 274 16.65 10.58 4.92
C ILE A 274 16.45 11.44 3.68
N VAL A 275 15.84 10.86 2.64
CA VAL A 275 15.50 11.54 1.38
C VAL A 275 14.02 11.29 1.10
N TRP A 276 13.30 12.33 0.71
CA TRP A 276 11.90 12.28 0.28
C TRP A 276 11.78 12.85 -1.15
N GLU A 277 10.59 12.80 -1.74
CA GLU A 277 10.33 13.00 -3.19
C GLU A 277 10.83 11.84 -4.07
N SER A 278 9.90 11.21 -4.80
CA SER A 278 10.21 9.99 -5.57
C SER A 278 11.40 10.12 -6.53
N LYS A 279 11.52 11.24 -7.26
CA LYS A 279 12.61 11.47 -8.21
C LYS A 279 13.95 11.74 -7.53
N ASP A 280 13.93 12.50 -6.43
CA ASP A 280 15.14 12.80 -5.66
C ASP A 280 15.66 11.54 -4.97
N ILE A 281 14.76 10.68 -4.48
CA ILE A 281 15.11 9.35 -3.97
C ILE A 281 15.75 8.50 -5.06
N MET A 282 15.18 8.43 -6.27
CA MET A 282 15.76 7.65 -7.37
C MET A 282 17.18 8.12 -7.72
N LYS A 283 17.40 9.44 -7.75
CA LYS A 283 18.73 10.02 -7.94
C LYS A 283 19.68 9.68 -6.79
N ALA A 284 19.21 9.82 -5.55
CA ALA A 284 19.99 9.49 -4.37
C ALA A 284 20.39 8.00 -4.33
N LEU A 285 19.52 7.09 -4.76
CA LEU A 285 19.83 5.66 -4.89
C LEU A 285 20.97 5.41 -5.88
N ASP A 286 21.02 6.13 -7.00
CA ASP A 286 22.14 6.04 -7.95
C ASP A 286 23.45 6.59 -7.35
N ASP A 287 23.37 7.72 -6.66
CA ASP A 287 24.54 8.37 -6.05
C ASP A 287 25.11 7.55 -4.88
N GLN A 288 24.25 6.93 -4.07
CA GLN A 288 24.66 6.13 -2.90
C GLN A 288 25.12 4.71 -3.26
N PHE A 289 24.62 4.14 -4.36
CA PHE A 289 24.94 2.78 -4.81
C PHE A 289 25.49 2.76 -6.25
N PRO A 290 26.65 3.39 -6.52
CA PRO A 290 27.19 3.55 -7.88
C PRO A 290 27.63 2.24 -8.55
N SER A 291 27.76 1.15 -7.80
CA SER A 291 28.09 -0.19 -8.32
C SER A 291 26.88 -0.93 -8.92
N THR A 292 25.67 -0.41 -8.74
CA THR A 292 24.42 -0.97 -9.29
C THR A 292 24.03 -0.23 -10.58
N PRO A 293 23.19 -0.83 -11.45
CA PRO A 293 22.75 -0.17 -12.67
C PRO A 293 22.14 1.21 -12.39
N ARG A 294 22.51 2.20 -13.19
CA ARG A 294 22.04 3.58 -13.06
C ARG A 294 20.63 3.70 -13.63
N MET A 295 19.71 4.24 -12.85
CA MET A 295 18.30 4.36 -13.26
C MET A 295 17.99 5.76 -13.78
N VAL A 296 18.55 6.80 -13.17
CA VAL A 296 18.41 8.20 -13.58
C VAL A 296 19.60 8.58 -14.46
N LEU A 297 19.33 8.74 -15.76
CA LEU A 297 20.35 9.03 -16.76
C LEU A 297 20.46 10.53 -17.00
N ASP A 298 21.69 11.04 -17.07
CA ASP A 298 21.96 12.45 -17.40
C ASP A 298 22.12 12.62 -18.92
N THR A 299 21.04 12.37 -19.66
CA THR A 299 21.01 12.54 -21.12
C THR A 299 19.80 13.38 -21.56
N PRO A 300 19.91 14.12 -22.67
CA PRO A 300 18.78 14.87 -23.22
C PRO A 300 17.56 13.99 -23.51
N GLU A 301 17.78 12.74 -23.91
CA GLU A 301 16.71 11.79 -24.22
C GLU A 301 15.94 11.37 -22.97
N TYR A 302 16.63 11.16 -21.84
CA TYR A 302 16.00 10.87 -20.56
C TYR A 302 15.14 12.05 -20.09
N GLN A 303 15.68 13.27 -20.17
CA GLN A 303 14.98 14.50 -19.78
C GLN A 303 13.72 14.72 -20.64
N ALA A 304 13.85 14.58 -21.96
CA ALA A 304 12.72 14.70 -22.89
C ALA A 304 11.65 13.63 -22.62
N ALA A 305 12.03 12.37 -22.39
CA ALA A 305 11.08 11.31 -22.08
C ALA A 305 10.34 11.55 -20.75
N THR A 306 11.06 12.06 -19.75
CA THR A 306 10.49 12.44 -18.44
C THR A 306 9.48 13.59 -18.56
N GLU A 307 9.78 14.61 -19.38
CA GLU A 307 8.84 15.72 -19.65
C GLU A 307 7.57 15.21 -20.35
N LYS A 308 7.71 14.36 -21.36
CA LYS A 308 6.58 13.74 -22.07
C LYS A 308 5.71 12.89 -21.14
N ILE A 309 6.30 12.15 -20.21
CA ILE A 309 5.52 11.43 -19.18
C ILE A 309 4.75 12.40 -18.30
N GLY A 310 5.32 13.55 -17.93
CA GLY A 310 4.61 14.60 -17.20
C GLY A 310 3.39 15.12 -17.95
N LYS A 311 3.52 15.32 -19.28
CA LYS A 311 2.40 15.71 -20.16
C LYS A 311 1.33 14.62 -20.24
N LEU A 312 1.75 13.37 -20.48
CA LEU A 312 0.85 12.21 -20.50
C LEU A 312 0.09 12.05 -19.18
N ALA A 313 0.78 12.15 -18.06
CA ALA A 313 0.17 12.09 -16.73
C ALA A 313 -0.90 13.18 -16.57
N THR A 314 -0.56 14.42 -16.92
CA THR A 314 -1.48 15.57 -16.82
C THR A 314 -2.73 15.34 -17.69
N ALA A 315 -2.54 14.94 -18.94
CA ALA A 315 -3.64 14.67 -19.87
C ALA A 315 -4.51 13.48 -19.40
N GLY A 316 -3.89 12.38 -18.99
CA GLY A 316 -4.59 11.18 -18.50
C GLY A 316 -5.35 11.42 -17.19
N PHE A 317 -4.80 12.20 -16.25
CA PHE A 317 -5.55 12.61 -15.06
C PHE A 317 -6.71 13.56 -15.41
N GLY A 318 -6.52 14.46 -16.38
CA GLY A 318 -7.58 15.30 -16.92
C GLY A 318 -8.73 14.48 -17.52
N PHE A 319 -8.40 13.46 -18.32
CA PHE A 319 -9.36 12.53 -18.90
C PHE A 319 -10.06 11.65 -17.84
N SER A 320 -9.32 11.19 -16.84
CA SER A 320 -9.86 10.39 -15.74
C SER A 320 -10.86 11.19 -14.89
N ASN A 321 -10.51 12.42 -14.50
CA ASN A 321 -11.33 13.25 -13.62
C ASN A 321 -12.23 14.23 -14.38
N THR A 322 -13.49 13.86 -14.58
CA THR A 322 -14.50 14.67 -15.27
C THR A 322 -15.42 15.44 -14.31
N LYS A 323 -15.07 15.54 -13.02
CA LYS A 323 -15.88 16.31 -12.08
C LYS A 323 -15.97 17.78 -12.49
N ASN A 324 -17.18 18.33 -12.43
CA ASN A 324 -17.46 19.73 -12.76
C ASN A 324 -16.98 20.12 -14.18
N THR A 325 -17.08 19.21 -15.15
CA THR A 325 -16.74 19.48 -16.56
C THR A 325 -17.95 19.39 -17.45
N THR A 326 -18.04 20.29 -18.42
CA THR A 326 -18.99 20.24 -19.53
C THR A 326 -18.64 19.09 -20.48
N LEU A 327 -19.58 18.70 -21.35
CA LEU A 327 -19.32 17.68 -22.37
C LEU A 327 -18.21 18.09 -23.35
N VAL A 328 -18.11 19.39 -23.66
CA VAL A 328 -17.05 19.94 -24.53
C VAL A 328 -15.68 19.77 -23.87
N GLU A 329 -15.54 20.16 -22.61
CA GLU A 329 -14.27 20.00 -21.86
C GLU A 329 -13.89 18.52 -21.71
N GLN A 330 -14.86 17.61 -21.57
CA GLN A 330 -14.60 16.18 -21.52
C GLN A 330 -14.01 15.66 -22.83
N GLU A 331 -14.56 16.11 -23.97
CA GLU A 331 -14.05 15.72 -25.28
C GLU A 331 -12.66 16.34 -25.54
N GLU A 332 -12.45 17.60 -25.19
CA GLU A 332 -11.13 18.25 -25.29
C GLU A 332 -10.06 17.50 -24.48
N ARG A 333 -10.38 17.11 -23.24
CA ARG A 333 -9.46 16.33 -22.39
C ARG A 333 -9.18 14.94 -22.95
N LYS A 334 -10.18 14.31 -23.57
CA LYS A 334 -10.01 13.04 -24.28
C LYS A 334 -9.08 13.19 -25.47
N VAL A 335 -9.25 14.22 -26.29
CA VAL A 335 -8.36 14.52 -27.43
C VAL A 335 -6.92 14.72 -26.95
N LEU A 336 -6.69 15.56 -25.94
CA LEU A 336 -5.36 15.79 -25.39
C LEU A 336 -4.71 14.51 -24.84
N PHE A 337 -5.50 13.62 -24.25
CA PHE A 337 -5.00 12.34 -23.76
C PHE A 337 -4.64 11.39 -24.89
N LEU A 338 -5.46 11.32 -25.95
CA LEU A 338 -5.18 10.52 -27.13
C LEU A 338 -3.91 11.00 -27.84
N GLU A 339 -3.74 12.31 -28.02
CA GLU A 339 -2.53 12.90 -28.61
C GLU A 339 -1.27 12.53 -27.79
N ALA A 340 -1.36 12.58 -26.45
CA ALA A 340 -0.24 12.19 -25.59
C ALA A 340 0.06 10.68 -25.62
N LEU A 341 -0.96 9.83 -25.76
CA LEU A 341 -0.80 8.39 -25.93
C LEU A 341 -0.18 8.05 -27.29
N ASP A 342 -0.60 8.73 -28.35
CA ASP A 342 -0.07 8.53 -29.70
C ASP A 342 1.39 9.01 -29.78
N GLU A 343 1.74 10.11 -29.11
CA GLU A 343 3.14 10.54 -28.98
C GLU A 343 3.99 9.50 -28.22
N LEU A 344 3.45 8.87 -27.17
CA LEU A 344 4.14 7.78 -26.47
C LEU A 344 4.32 6.55 -27.37
N GLU A 345 3.28 6.17 -28.12
CA GLU A 345 3.31 5.05 -29.06
C GLU A 345 4.39 5.26 -30.13
N ASP A 346 4.41 6.42 -30.77
CA ASP A 346 5.42 6.78 -31.78
C ASP A 346 6.84 6.70 -31.20
N ASP A 347 7.04 7.21 -29.98
CA ASP A 347 8.32 7.16 -29.28
C ASP A 347 8.77 5.71 -28.97
N LEU A 348 7.84 4.82 -28.62
CA LEU A 348 8.13 3.41 -28.33
C LEU A 348 8.46 2.62 -29.61
N VAL A 349 7.69 2.85 -30.68
CA VAL A 349 7.90 2.22 -32.00
C VAL A 349 9.25 2.65 -32.59
N ALA A 350 9.58 3.95 -32.53
CA ALA A 350 10.80 4.48 -33.14
C ALA A 350 12.10 3.97 -32.51
N ARG A 351 12.10 3.62 -31.22
CA ARG A 351 13.34 3.27 -30.47
C ARG A 351 13.77 1.82 -30.62
N GLY A 352 12.88 0.91 -31.03
CA GLY A 352 13.22 -0.48 -31.37
C GLY A 352 13.56 -1.42 -30.20
N GLY A 353 13.39 -0.98 -28.94
CA GLY A 353 13.58 -1.81 -27.73
C GLY A 353 12.30 -1.99 -26.92
N PRO A 354 12.27 -2.92 -25.95
CA PRO A 354 11.07 -3.21 -25.15
C PRO A 354 10.78 -2.15 -24.06
N PHE A 355 11.76 -1.36 -23.65
CA PHE A 355 11.62 -0.32 -22.61
C PHE A 355 11.69 1.10 -23.20
N ARG A 356 11.32 2.09 -22.40
CA ARG A 356 11.04 3.46 -22.83
C ARG A 356 12.20 4.18 -23.50
N LEU A 357 13.44 3.85 -23.12
CA LEU A 357 14.67 4.38 -23.72
C LEU A 357 15.43 3.35 -24.58
N GLY A 358 14.80 2.21 -24.91
CA GLY A 358 15.37 1.20 -25.79
C GLY A 358 15.46 -0.18 -25.11
N LYS A 359 16.67 -0.75 -25.08
CA LYS A 359 16.87 -2.14 -24.65
C LYS A 359 16.71 -2.35 -23.14
N ASP A 360 17.23 -1.41 -22.35
CA ASP A 360 17.40 -1.58 -20.91
C ASP A 360 16.37 -0.76 -20.14
N PHE A 361 15.90 -1.31 -19.02
CA PHE A 361 14.99 -0.63 -18.10
C PHE A 361 15.67 0.61 -17.50
N SER A 362 14.90 1.69 -17.35
CA SER A 362 15.38 2.96 -16.80
C SER A 362 14.40 3.56 -15.78
N GLY A 363 14.82 4.63 -15.10
CA GLY A 363 13.94 5.39 -14.22
C GLY A 363 12.72 5.98 -14.93
N VAL A 364 12.80 6.19 -16.25
CA VAL A 364 11.67 6.65 -17.06
C VAL A 364 10.56 5.59 -17.10
N ASP A 365 10.92 4.31 -17.21
CA ASP A 365 9.97 3.19 -17.14
C ASP A 365 9.32 3.11 -15.76
N ALA A 366 10.11 3.28 -14.69
CA ALA A 366 9.59 3.34 -13.32
C ALA A 366 8.59 4.49 -13.13
N GLU A 367 8.82 5.65 -13.75
CA GLU A 367 7.90 6.80 -13.72
C GLU A 367 6.59 6.53 -14.47
N MET A 368 6.65 5.77 -15.56
CA MET A 368 5.54 5.47 -16.45
C MET A 368 4.64 4.37 -15.92
N ALA A 369 5.22 3.33 -15.31
CA ALA A 369 4.51 2.13 -14.89
C ALA A 369 3.28 2.37 -14.01
N PRO A 370 3.35 3.21 -12.96
CA PRO A 370 2.19 3.41 -12.09
C PRO A 370 0.97 4.01 -12.79
N LEU A 371 1.18 4.79 -13.85
CA LEU A 371 0.09 5.44 -14.60
C LEU A 371 -0.53 4.43 -15.55
N LEU A 372 0.30 3.82 -16.40
CA LEU A 372 -0.16 2.91 -17.44
C LEU A 372 -0.80 1.66 -16.85
N GLU A 373 -0.23 1.09 -15.79
CA GLU A 373 -0.79 -0.07 -15.09
C GLU A 373 -2.22 0.19 -14.62
N LYS A 374 -2.45 1.33 -13.95
CA LYS A 374 -3.78 1.67 -13.43
C LYS A 374 -4.76 1.91 -14.56
N TRP A 375 -4.33 2.58 -15.63
CA TRP A 375 -5.20 2.82 -16.79
C TRP A 375 -5.54 1.53 -17.56
N ARG A 376 -4.58 0.59 -17.71
CA ARG A 376 -4.79 -0.73 -18.33
C ARG A 376 -5.99 -1.47 -17.75
N TRP A 377 -6.18 -1.38 -16.43
CA TRP A 377 -7.24 -2.12 -15.74
C TRP A 377 -8.46 -1.30 -15.35
N GLN A 378 -8.29 -0.02 -15.03
CA GLN A 378 -9.38 0.82 -14.54
C GLN A 378 -10.14 1.52 -15.66
N PHE A 379 -9.49 1.93 -16.75
CA PHE A 379 -10.19 2.64 -17.84
C PHE A 379 -11.19 1.76 -18.60
N PRO A 380 -10.99 0.45 -18.79
CA PRO A 380 -12.02 -0.41 -19.37
C PRO A 380 -13.34 -0.37 -18.59
N VAL A 381 -13.30 -0.37 -17.25
CA VAL A 381 -14.52 -0.39 -16.42
C VAL A 381 -15.09 1.00 -16.09
N SER A 382 -14.22 2.02 -16.01
CA SER A 382 -14.63 3.39 -15.64
C SER A 382 -14.87 4.32 -16.83
N LYS A 383 -14.25 4.06 -17.98
CA LYS A 383 -14.29 4.92 -19.18
C LYS A 383 -14.60 4.15 -20.46
N GLU A 384 -14.72 2.82 -20.40
CA GLU A 384 -14.93 1.98 -21.57
C GLU A 384 -13.84 2.21 -22.64
N PHE A 385 -12.60 2.36 -22.16
CA PHE A 385 -11.45 2.72 -22.98
C PHE A 385 -10.25 1.82 -22.67
N ASP A 386 -9.64 1.28 -23.71
CA ASP A 386 -8.41 0.49 -23.63
C ASP A 386 -7.23 1.30 -24.20
N ILE A 387 -6.23 1.56 -23.35
CA ILE A 387 -5.02 2.32 -23.73
C ILE A 387 -4.11 1.56 -24.70
N THR A 388 -4.29 0.24 -24.85
CA THR A 388 -3.49 -0.62 -25.72
C THR A 388 -4.09 -0.79 -27.12
N GLU A 389 -5.38 -0.47 -27.29
CA GLU A 389 -6.08 -0.61 -28.57
C GLU A 389 -5.41 0.25 -29.65
N GLY A 390 -4.95 -0.40 -30.72
CA GLY A 390 -4.24 0.25 -31.82
C GLY A 390 -2.80 0.70 -31.50
N ARG A 391 -2.24 0.37 -30.33
CA ARG A 391 -0.93 0.85 -29.85
C ARG A 391 0.04 -0.31 -29.54
N PRO A 392 0.60 -0.97 -30.57
CA PRO A 392 1.48 -2.13 -30.39
C PRO A 392 2.79 -1.83 -29.63
N GLY A 393 3.32 -0.60 -29.69
CA GLY A 393 4.47 -0.17 -28.91
C GLY A 393 4.18 -0.18 -27.41
N ILE A 394 3.03 0.35 -26.99
CA ILE A 394 2.55 0.28 -25.60
C ILE A 394 2.33 -1.18 -25.18
N GLN A 395 1.72 -2.02 -26.02
CA GLN A 395 1.54 -3.44 -25.72
C GLN A 395 2.88 -4.14 -25.49
N LYS A 396 3.86 -3.92 -26.38
CA LYS A 396 5.21 -4.50 -26.26
C LYS A 396 5.92 -4.02 -24.99
N TRP A 397 5.68 -2.78 -24.56
CA TRP A 397 6.20 -2.27 -23.30
C TRP A 397 5.55 -2.96 -22.09
N PHE A 398 4.24 -3.23 -22.12
CA PHE A 398 3.59 -4.05 -21.09
C PHE A 398 4.15 -5.46 -21.04
N ASP A 399 4.32 -6.13 -22.18
CA ASP A 399 4.90 -7.47 -22.23
C ASP A 399 6.30 -7.51 -21.59
N ALA A 400 7.09 -6.45 -21.80
CA ALA A 400 8.40 -6.29 -21.20
C ALA A 400 8.35 -6.09 -19.68
N MET A 401 7.44 -5.24 -19.21
CA MET A 401 7.25 -4.98 -17.77
C MET A 401 6.68 -6.19 -17.04
N ASP A 402 5.69 -6.87 -17.62
CA ASP A 402 5.09 -8.09 -17.08
C ASP A 402 6.14 -9.22 -16.96
N GLY A 403 7.16 -9.22 -17.84
CA GLY A 403 8.34 -10.10 -17.76
C GLY A 403 9.52 -9.57 -16.91
N PHE A 404 9.47 -8.33 -16.42
CA PHE A 404 10.57 -7.71 -15.67
C PHE A 404 10.47 -8.04 -14.17
N ALA A 405 11.18 -9.09 -13.74
CA ALA A 405 11.09 -9.64 -12.38
C ALA A 405 11.16 -8.62 -11.22
N PRO A 406 11.97 -7.55 -11.25
CA PRO A 406 11.94 -6.52 -10.22
C PRO A 406 10.57 -5.86 -10.02
N TYR A 407 9.77 -5.75 -11.07
CA TYR A 407 8.39 -5.25 -11.03
C TYR A 407 7.40 -6.40 -10.82
N SER A 408 7.43 -7.43 -11.68
CA SER A 408 6.36 -8.42 -11.77
C SER A 408 6.27 -9.39 -10.59
N GLU A 409 7.39 -9.65 -9.90
CA GLU A 409 7.43 -10.59 -8.77
C GLU A 409 7.13 -9.94 -7.41
N ARG A 410 6.79 -8.63 -7.34
CA ARG A 410 6.48 -7.99 -6.05
C ARG A 410 5.68 -6.69 -6.10
N VAL A 411 5.96 -5.83 -7.08
CA VAL A 411 5.51 -4.44 -7.09
C VAL A 411 4.24 -4.26 -7.91
N MET A 412 4.10 -5.01 -9.00
CA MET A 412 2.92 -4.99 -9.85
C MET A 412 1.66 -5.39 -9.07
N GLY A 413 0.58 -4.63 -9.24
CA GLY A 413 -0.78 -5.02 -8.89
C GLY A 413 -1.42 -5.88 -9.97
N ASP A 414 -2.46 -6.64 -9.61
CA ASP A 414 -3.17 -7.48 -10.55
C ASP A 414 -4.48 -6.86 -11.06
N GLN A 415 -5.01 -7.43 -12.14
CA GLN A 415 -6.25 -6.97 -12.77
C GLN A 415 -7.41 -6.92 -11.77
N TYR A 416 -7.60 -7.97 -10.97
CA TYR A 416 -8.69 -8.01 -9.99
C TYR A 416 -8.61 -6.84 -9.01
N SER A 417 -7.44 -6.62 -8.41
CA SER A 417 -7.25 -5.61 -7.37
C SER A 417 -7.46 -4.21 -7.94
N TRP A 418 -6.99 -3.94 -9.16
CA TRP A 418 -7.20 -2.65 -9.79
C TRP A 418 -8.65 -2.41 -10.22
N VAL A 419 -9.34 -3.43 -10.72
CA VAL A 419 -10.78 -3.34 -11.04
C VAL A 419 -11.62 -3.13 -9.77
N ALA A 420 -11.37 -3.91 -8.71
CA ALA A 420 -12.05 -3.74 -7.42
C ALA A 420 -11.73 -2.37 -6.78
N THR A 421 -10.51 -1.86 -6.98
CA THR A 421 -10.13 -0.52 -6.51
C THR A 421 -10.86 0.58 -7.28
N ALA A 422 -11.17 0.40 -8.56
CA ALA A 422 -11.95 1.37 -9.33
C ALA A 422 -13.34 1.60 -8.72
N SER A 423 -14.04 0.52 -8.34
CA SER A 423 -15.35 0.63 -7.67
C SER A 423 -15.23 1.22 -6.27
N MET A 424 -14.14 0.90 -5.55
CA MET A 424 -13.84 1.51 -4.25
C MET A 424 -13.63 3.02 -4.37
N PHE A 425 -12.80 3.49 -5.31
CA PHE A 425 -12.56 4.91 -5.52
C PHE A 425 -13.82 5.65 -5.97
N ALA A 426 -14.63 5.04 -6.82
CA ALA A 426 -15.93 5.59 -7.20
C ALA A 426 -16.84 5.78 -5.97
N ARG A 427 -16.85 4.84 -5.01
CA ARG A 427 -17.61 4.98 -3.76
C ARG A 427 -17.07 6.03 -2.80
N PHE A 428 -15.76 6.11 -2.64
CA PHE A 428 -15.13 7.03 -1.67
C PHE A 428 -15.09 8.47 -2.18
N PHE A 429 -14.79 8.64 -3.48
CA PHE A 429 -14.53 9.94 -4.05
C PHE A 429 -15.63 10.38 -5.02
N GLY A 430 -16.44 9.49 -5.56
CA GLY A 430 -17.54 9.86 -6.45
C GLY A 430 -18.72 10.49 -5.72
N ASP A 431 -19.58 11.16 -6.49
CA ASP A 431 -20.89 11.58 -6.00
C ASP A 431 -21.84 10.38 -6.06
N ALA A 432 -22.35 9.95 -4.90
CA ALA A 432 -23.24 8.80 -4.80
C ALA A 432 -24.57 8.97 -5.55
N ALA A 433 -24.95 10.21 -5.89
CA ALA A 433 -26.14 10.50 -6.67
C ALA A 433 -25.90 10.55 -8.19
N ASP A 434 -24.64 10.57 -8.65
CA ASP A 434 -24.32 10.65 -10.08
C ASP A 434 -24.53 9.28 -10.76
N PRO A 435 -25.43 9.17 -11.75
CA PRO A 435 -25.66 7.93 -12.49
C PRO A 435 -24.39 7.36 -13.15
N LYS A 436 -23.43 8.21 -13.56
CA LYS A 436 -22.17 7.76 -14.16
C LYS A 436 -21.26 7.09 -13.13
N VAL A 437 -21.26 7.60 -11.89
CA VAL A 437 -20.53 7.00 -10.77
C VAL A 437 -21.15 5.65 -10.42
N LEU A 438 -22.48 5.56 -10.34
CA LEU A 438 -23.19 4.30 -10.08
C LEU A 438 -22.92 3.27 -11.18
N ALA A 439 -22.98 3.66 -12.45
CA ALA A 439 -22.66 2.77 -13.57
C ALA A 439 -21.21 2.27 -13.53
N THR A 440 -20.26 3.14 -13.14
CA THR A 440 -18.86 2.74 -12.94
C THR A 440 -18.72 1.73 -11.82
N ILE A 441 -19.41 1.93 -10.69
CA ILE A 441 -19.42 0.99 -9.57
C ILE A 441 -19.96 -0.37 -10.02
N GLU A 442 -21.13 -0.38 -10.66
CA GLU A 442 -21.79 -1.61 -11.12
C GLU A 442 -20.93 -2.40 -12.10
N ARG A 443 -20.38 -1.74 -13.14
CA ARG A 443 -19.47 -2.38 -14.10
C ARG A 443 -18.22 -2.95 -13.44
N SER A 444 -17.61 -2.17 -12.54
CA SER A 444 -16.37 -2.57 -11.87
C SER A 444 -16.61 -3.77 -10.94
N ASP A 445 -17.70 -3.78 -10.18
CA ASP A 445 -18.04 -4.92 -9.31
C ASP A 445 -18.43 -6.16 -10.11
N ALA A 446 -19.19 -5.99 -11.20
CA ALA A 446 -19.53 -7.08 -12.11
C ALA A 446 -18.28 -7.71 -12.75
N GLU A 447 -17.33 -6.87 -13.18
CA GLU A 447 -16.07 -7.35 -13.74
C GLU A 447 -15.18 -8.01 -12.68
N ALA A 448 -15.09 -7.46 -11.47
CA ALA A 448 -14.37 -8.09 -10.36
C ALA A 448 -14.93 -9.48 -10.03
N LYS A 449 -16.27 -9.61 -10.01
CA LYS A 449 -16.95 -10.90 -9.83
C LYS A 449 -16.63 -11.87 -10.98
N ARG A 450 -16.72 -11.41 -12.24
CA ARG A 450 -16.39 -12.21 -13.42
C ARG A 450 -14.95 -12.73 -13.38
N LEU A 451 -13.99 -11.90 -12.97
CA LEU A 451 -12.58 -12.29 -12.84
C LEU A 451 -12.38 -13.40 -11.81
N MET A 452 -13.11 -13.35 -10.69
CA MET A 452 -13.10 -14.42 -9.68
C MET A 452 -13.73 -15.72 -10.19
N GLU A 453 -14.87 -15.63 -10.87
CA GLU A 453 -15.54 -16.78 -11.46
C GLU A 453 -14.69 -17.45 -12.56
N ASN A 454 -13.96 -16.65 -13.35
CA ASN A 454 -13.02 -17.17 -14.33
C ASN A 454 -11.85 -17.91 -13.68
N LEU A 455 -11.33 -17.43 -12.55
CA LEU A 455 -10.29 -18.13 -11.81
C LEU A 455 -10.79 -19.47 -11.25
N SER A 456 -12.03 -19.52 -10.75
CA SER A 456 -12.67 -20.76 -10.26
C SER A 456 -12.94 -21.76 -11.39
N SER A 457 -13.49 -21.31 -12.52
CA SER A 457 -13.75 -22.19 -13.67
C SER A 457 -12.48 -22.66 -14.36
N SER A 458 -11.42 -21.85 -14.33
CA SER A 458 -10.09 -22.26 -14.78
C SER A 458 -9.48 -23.31 -13.84
N SER A 459 -9.82 -23.32 -12.54
CA SER A 459 -9.42 -24.40 -11.65
C SER A 459 -10.17 -25.72 -11.87
N SER A 460 -11.32 -25.73 -12.53
CA SER A 460 -12.03 -26.97 -12.84
C SER A 460 -11.71 -27.56 -14.21
N SER A 461 -10.85 -26.93 -15.03
CA SER A 461 -10.47 -27.43 -16.36
C SER A 461 -8.98 -27.81 -16.46
N PRO A 462 -8.63 -29.09 -16.72
CA PRO A 462 -7.23 -29.56 -16.80
C PRO A 462 -6.38 -29.05 -17.97
N SER A 463 -6.87 -28.15 -18.83
CA SER A 463 -6.23 -27.84 -20.12
C SER A 463 -5.80 -26.38 -20.29
N ASN A 464 -4.50 -26.21 -20.55
CA ASN A 464 -3.84 -25.04 -21.17
C ASN A 464 -3.64 -23.78 -20.32
N ILE A 465 -3.25 -23.92 -19.05
CA ILE A 465 -2.51 -22.84 -18.39
C ILE A 465 -1.06 -23.30 -18.24
N ASP A 466 -0.10 -22.47 -18.64
CA ASP A 466 1.31 -22.63 -18.27
C ASP A 466 1.40 -22.32 -16.76
N ASP A 467 0.83 -23.21 -15.94
CA ASP A 467 0.72 -23.15 -14.48
C ASP A 467 2.04 -23.59 -13.84
N LYS A 468 3.12 -22.92 -14.23
CA LYS A 468 4.35 -22.97 -13.44
C LYS A 468 4.16 -22.05 -12.25
N CYS A 469 3.61 -22.59 -11.17
CA CYS A 469 3.76 -22.01 -9.85
C CYS A 469 5.20 -22.27 -9.40
N GLU A 470 5.96 -21.23 -9.09
CA GLU A 470 7.20 -21.41 -8.34
C GLU A 470 6.87 -21.58 -6.86
N ALA A 471 7.49 -22.54 -6.19
CA ALA A 471 7.26 -22.80 -4.76
C ALA A 471 7.41 -21.54 -3.90
N LYS A 472 8.32 -20.62 -4.26
CA LYS A 472 8.53 -19.33 -3.60
C LYS A 472 7.24 -18.53 -3.41
N PHE A 473 6.33 -18.56 -4.39
CA PHE A 473 5.09 -17.79 -4.36
C PHE A 473 4.01 -18.46 -3.50
N ALA A 474 3.98 -19.80 -3.47
CA ALA A 474 3.14 -20.54 -2.53
C ALA A 474 3.59 -20.28 -1.08
N PHE A 475 4.90 -20.25 -0.84
CA PHE A 475 5.46 -19.97 0.49
C PHE A 475 5.28 -18.51 0.91
N GLU A 476 5.37 -17.54 -0.01
CA GLU A 476 5.00 -16.15 0.26
C GLU A 476 3.52 -16.03 0.69
N ALA A 477 2.62 -16.70 -0.04
CA ALA A 477 1.20 -16.72 0.32
C ALA A 477 0.97 -17.37 1.69
N ALA A 478 1.61 -18.51 1.96
CA ALA A 478 1.52 -19.18 3.26
C ALA A 478 2.04 -18.29 4.40
N ALA A 479 3.20 -17.65 4.20
CA ALA A 479 3.78 -16.72 5.18
C ALA A 479 2.81 -15.59 5.55
N LYS A 480 2.12 -15.04 4.55
CA LYS A 480 1.14 -13.97 4.76
C LYS A 480 -0.14 -14.44 5.42
N VAL A 481 -0.59 -15.66 5.15
CA VAL A 481 -1.73 -16.25 5.86
C VAL A 481 -1.35 -16.50 7.32
N ILE A 482 -0.21 -17.16 7.56
CA ILE A 482 0.28 -17.49 8.91
C ILE A 482 0.50 -16.24 9.76
N SER A 483 1.23 -15.24 9.24
CA SER A 483 1.57 -14.06 10.05
C SER A 483 0.38 -13.15 10.37
N ASN A 484 -0.78 -13.36 9.74
CA ASN A 484 -1.91 -12.44 9.76
C ASN A 484 -3.26 -13.14 9.98
N HIS A 485 -3.26 -14.43 10.37
CA HIS A 485 -4.44 -15.28 10.36
C HIS A 485 -5.58 -14.71 11.23
N GLU A 486 -5.30 -14.20 12.43
CA GLU A 486 -6.30 -13.61 13.33
C GLU A 486 -7.03 -12.43 12.66
N ALA A 487 -6.27 -11.54 12.02
CA ALA A 487 -6.83 -10.37 11.36
C ALA A 487 -7.65 -10.77 10.11
N ILE A 488 -7.22 -11.80 9.38
CA ILE A 488 -7.95 -12.32 8.23
C ILE A 488 -9.25 -12.99 8.68
N ALA A 489 -9.20 -13.88 9.67
CA ALA A 489 -10.36 -14.57 10.22
C ALA A 489 -11.41 -13.57 10.76
N SER A 490 -10.95 -12.55 11.49
CA SER A 490 -11.81 -11.50 12.02
C SER A 490 -12.46 -10.65 10.91
N ASP A 491 -11.72 -10.28 9.84
CA ASP A 491 -12.33 -9.57 8.69
C ASP A 491 -13.31 -10.45 7.91
N CYS A 492 -13.05 -11.76 7.83
CA CYS A 492 -13.91 -12.73 7.16
C CYS A 492 -15.29 -12.87 7.81
N SER A 493 -15.38 -12.76 9.14
CA SER A 493 -16.61 -12.91 9.92
C SER A 493 -17.22 -11.57 10.36
N ASN A 494 -16.64 -10.44 9.93
CA ASN A 494 -17.06 -9.11 10.38
C ASN A 494 -18.49 -8.80 9.90
N LYS A 495 -19.42 -8.68 10.85
CA LYS A 495 -20.84 -8.41 10.61
C LYS A 495 -21.15 -6.96 10.20
N ASP A 496 -20.24 -6.03 10.47
CA ASP A 496 -20.39 -4.60 10.16
C ASP A 496 -19.11 -4.05 9.51
N PRO A 497 -18.78 -4.51 8.28
CA PRO A 497 -17.56 -4.07 7.60
C PRO A 497 -17.68 -2.60 7.20
N LYS A 498 -16.69 -1.79 7.57
CA LYS A 498 -16.65 -0.35 7.22
C LYS A 498 -16.40 -0.08 5.74
N SER A 499 -15.82 -1.05 5.02
CA SER A 499 -15.47 -0.94 3.60
C SER A 499 -15.80 -2.23 2.86
N GLN A 500 -16.06 -2.11 1.55
CA GLN A 500 -16.44 -3.24 0.68
C GLN A 500 -17.63 -4.05 1.25
N VAL A 501 -18.67 -3.35 1.69
CA VAL A 501 -19.93 -3.93 2.24
C VAL A 501 -20.66 -4.87 1.28
N HIS A 502 -20.34 -4.80 -0.01
CA HIS A 502 -20.90 -5.65 -1.05
C HIS A 502 -20.26 -7.05 -1.10
N ILE A 503 -19.15 -7.28 -0.40
CA ILE A 503 -18.52 -8.59 -0.28
C ILE A 503 -19.16 -9.35 0.88
N SER A 504 -19.78 -10.48 0.57
CA SER A 504 -20.36 -11.39 1.55
C SER A 504 -19.30 -11.93 2.53
N ARG A 505 -19.70 -12.13 3.78
CA ARG A 505 -18.86 -12.57 4.90
C ARG A 505 -19.31 -13.94 5.42
N SER A 506 -18.39 -14.69 6.03
CA SER A 506 -18.76 -15.92 6.74
C SER A 506 -19.46 -15.61 8.07
N GLY A 507 -20.19 -16.58 8.59
CA GLY A 507 -20.87 -16.52 9.87
C GLY A 507 -19.99 -16.88 11.06
N SER A 508 -18.89 -17.62 10.84
CA SER A 508 -17.99 -18.11 11.90
C SER A 508 -16.53 -17.72 11.67
N GLU A 509 -15.96 -17.02 12.66
CA GLU A 509 -14.53 -16.71 12.73
C GLU A 509 -13.69 -17.97 12.96
N VAL A 510 -14.19 -18.91 13.77
CA VAL A 510 -13.51 -20.17 14.07
C VAL A 510 -13.37 -21.03 12.80
N ILE A 511 -14.42 -21.10 11.98
CA ILE A 511 -14.38 -21.84 10.71
C ILE A 511 -13.43 -21.16 9.71
N ALA A 512 -13.39 -19.82 9.71
CA ALA A 512 -12.42 -19.08 8.90
C ALA A 512 -10.98 -19.38 9.35
N ASP A 513 -10.68 -19.42 10.66
CA ASP A 513 -9.34 -19.75 11.16
C ASP A 513 -8.91 -21.19 10.79
N VAL A 514 -9.81 -22.16 10.93
CA VAL A 514 -9.58 -23.56 10.50
C VAL A 514 -9.26 -23.63 9.00
N LEU A 515 -10.03 -22.92 8.17
CA LEU A 515 -9.74 -22.81 6.74
C LEU A 515 -8.35 -22.24 6.48
N LEU A 516 -7.97 -21.15 7.16
CA LEU A 516 -6.68 -20.49 6.93
C LEU A 516 -5.51 -21.42 7.29
N SER A 517 -5.59 -22.15 8.40
CA SER A 517 -4.56 -23.12 8.80
C SER A 517 -4.42 -24.26 7.78
N TYR A 518 -5.54 -24.75 7.24
CA TYR A 518 -5.58 -25.76 6.19
C TYR A 518 -4.95 -25.25 4.89
N ILE A 519 -5.32 -24.03 4.45
CA ILE A 519 -4.79 -23.41 3.23
C ILE A 519 -3.28 -23.16 3.37
N ALA A 520 -2.81 -22.67 4.51
CA ALA A 520 -1.39 -22.48 4.79
C ALA A 520 -0.62 -23.80 4.71
N SER A 521 -1.14 -24.86 5.33
CA SER A 521 -0.56 -26.20 5.28
C SER A 521 -0.46 -26.73 3.85
N LEU A 522 -1.54 -26.58 3.05
CA LEU A 522 -1.58 -27.02 1.67
C LEU A 522 -0.54 -26.29 0.81
N LEU A 523 -0.46 -24.97 0.94
CA LEU A 523 0.50 -24.15 0.19
C LEU A 523 1.96 -24.55 0.49
N MET A 524 2.27 -24.83 1.76
CA MET A 524 3.61 -25.27 2.18
C MET A 524 3.95 -26.68 1.72
N ASN A 525 3.03 -27.63 1.84
CA ASN A 525 3.28 -29.03 1.50
C ASN A 525 3.41 -29.24 -0.02
N GLU A 526 2.58 -28.55 -0.80
CA GLU A 526 2.51 -28.76 -2.24
C GLU A 526 3.40 -27.81 -3.03
N GLY A 527 3.75 -26.63 -2.49
CA GLY A 527 4.68 -25.68 -3.10
C GLY A 527 4.35 -25.36 -4.56
N ASP A 528 5.23 -25.76 -5.47
CA ASP A 528 5.09 -25.57 -6.92
C ASP A 528 3.91 -26.34 -7.54
N LYS A 529 3.37 -27.32 -6.82
CA LYS A 529 2.24 -28.16 -7.25
C LYS A 529 0.91 -27.73 -6.63
N ALA A 530 0.88 -26.73 -5.74
CA ALA A 530 -0.34 -26.36 -5.00
C ALA A 530 -1.57 -26.17 -5.90
N ILE A 531 -1.43 -25.45 -7.02
CA ILE A 531 -2.51 -25.27 -8.01
C ILE A 531 -2.95 -26.61 -8.59
N LYS A 532 -2.03 -27.43 -9.10
CA LYS A 532 -2.37 -28.73 -9.70
C LYS A 532 -2.97 -29.70 -8.68
N PHE A 533 -2.54 -29.62 -7.42
CA PHE A 533 -3.01 -30.46 -6.35
C PHE A 533 -4.47 -30.20 -6.02
N VAL A 534 -4.88 -28.93 -5.85
CA VAL A 534 -6.29 -28.59 -5.56
C VAL A 534 -7.24 -28.92 -6.69
N GLN A 535 -6.74 -28.95 -7.93
CA GLN A 535 -7.51 -29.34 -9.11
C GLN A 535 -7.67 -30.87 -9.23
N SER A 536 -6.91 -31.65 -8.45
CA SER A 536 -6.98 -33.11 -8.50
C SER A 536 -8.18 -33.66 -7.72
N GLU A 537 -8.60 -34.87 -8.07
CA GLU A 537 -9.61 -35.64 -7.32
C GLU A 537 -9.10 -36.09 -5.93
N HIS A 538 -7.81 -35.95 -5.66
CA HIS A 538 -7.17 -36.39 -4.41
C HIS A 538 -7.18 -35.34 -3.30
N LEU A 539 -7.74 -34.15 -3.55
CA LEU A 539 -7.83 -33.11 -2.53
C LEU A 539 -8.72 -33.58 -1.37
N GLN A 540 -8.11 -33.77 -0.19
CA GLN A 540 -8.83 -34.09 1.04
C GLN A 540 -9.21 -32.80 1.76
N LEU A 541 -10.52 -32.55 1.90
CA LEU A 541 -11.03 -31.39 2.63
C LEU A 541 -10.88 -31.57 4.15
N PRO A 542 -10.78 -30.48 4.92
CA PRO A 542 -10.73 -30.55 6.37
C PRO A 542 -11.97 -31.23 6.95
N ALA A 543 -11.79 -31.99 8.03
CA ALA A 543 -12.88 -32.66 8.71
C ALA A 543 -13.71 -31.66 9.53
N ILE A 544 -14.83 -31.22 8.96
CA ILE A 544 -15.80 -30.29 9.57
C ILE A 544 -17.22 -30.85 9.51
N GLU A 545 -18.10 -30.36 10.37
CA GLU A 545 -19.52 -30.74 10.34
C GLU A 545 -20.16 -30.32 9.01
N ASP A 546 -21.12 -31.11 8.51
CA ASP A 546 -21.78 -30.82 7.22
C ASP A 546 -22.45 -29.43 7.19
N GLY A 547 -22.91 -28.94 8.35
CA GLY A 547 -23.48 -27.60 8.48
C GLY A 547 -22.47 -26.45 8.30
N ASP A 548 -21.18 -26.71 8.52
CA ASP A 548 -20.11 -25.70 8.49
C ASP A 548 -19.43 -25.59 7.12
N LYS A 549 -19.66 -26.54 6.21
CA LYS A 549 -19.06 -26.55 4.86
C LYS A 549 -19.38 -25.29 4.06
N SER A 550 -20.65 -24.89 4.06
CA SER A 550 -21.10 -23.68 3.36
C SER A 550 -20.43 -22.42 3.94
N ASP A 551 -20.24 -22.37 5.26
CA ASP A 551 -19.59 -21.24 5.91
C ASP A 551 -18.09 -21.18 5.59
N MET A 552 -17.44 -22.33 5.55
CA MET A 552 -16.04 -22.46 5.14
C MET A 552 -15.84 -22.05 3.66
N ALA A 553 -16.74 -22.48 2.77
CA ALA A 553 -16.70 -22.09 1.37
C ALA A 553 -16.86 -20.57 1.23
N GLN A 554 -17.78 -19.97 1.99
CA GLN A 554 -17.96 -18.52 2.02
C GLN A 554 -16.72 -17.81 2.58
N ALA A 555 -16.10 -18.32 3.65
CA ALA A 555 -14.86 -17.77 4.18
C ALA A 555 -13.76 -17.76 3.11
N ALA A 556 -13.59 -18.84 2.36
CA ALA A 556 -12.60 -18.94 1.28
C ALA A 556 -12.81 -17.91 0.17
N ARG A 557 -14.05 -17.75 -0.31
CA ARG A 557 -14.41 -16.71 -1.29
C ARG A 557 -14.20 -15.30 -0.75
N THR A 558 -14.47 -15.10 0.54
CA THR A 558 -14.26 -13.82 1.23
C THR A 558 -12.78 -13.46 1.27
N VAL A 559 -11.91 -14.37 1.72
CA VAL A 559 -10.45 -14.16 1.73
C VAL A 559 -9.93 -13.85 0.33
N ALA A 560 -10.33 -14.64 -0.67
CA ALA A 560 -9.91 -14.44 -2.05
C ALA A 560 -10.27 -13.02 -2.54
N SER A 561 -11.50 -12.57 -2.27
CA SER A 561 -12.01 -11.26 -2.68
C SER A 561 -11.41 -10.08 -1.91
N ARG A 562 -11.01 -10.30 -0.66
CA ARG A 562 -10.43 -9.25 0.18
C ARG A 562 -8.95 -9.02 -0.05
N LEU A 563 -8.27 -9.99 -0.67
CA LEU A 563 -6.88 -9.89 -1.04
C LEU A 563 -6.65 -8.73 -2.01
N CYS A 564 -5.70 -7.85 -1.68
CA CYS A 564 -5.30 -6.70 -2.49
C CYS A 564 -3.82 -6.79 -2.86
N VAL A 565 -3.53 -6.61 -4.14
CA VAL A 565 -2.17 -6.70 -4.71
C VAL A 565 -1.76 -5.32 -5.22
N PRO A 566 -0.54 -4.84 -4.95
CA PRO A 566 0.61 -5.52 -4.31
C PRO A 566 0.67 -5.37 -2.77
N ARG A 567 -0.43 -4.93 -2.16
CA ARG A 567 -0.50 -4.60 -0.72
C ARG A 567 -0.10 -5.78 0.15
N ASP A 568 -0.79 -6.89 -0.05
CA ASP A 568 -0.74 -8.03 0.85
C ASP A 568 0.40 -8.99 0.47
N MET A 569 0.65 -9.14 -0.83
CA MET A 569 1.70 -10.00 -1.42
C MET A 569 1.95 -9.65 -2.89
N SER A 570 2.90 -10.32 -3.53
CA SER A 570 3.15 -10.26 -4.97
C SER A 570 1.97 -10.78 -5.80
N ALA A 571 1.83 -10.29 -7.03
CA ALA A 571 0.79 -10.76 -7.95
C ALA A 571 0.83 -12.28 -8.23
N PRO A 572 2.01 -12.92 -8.41
CA PRO A 572 2.08 -14.37 -8.56
C PRO A 572 1.65 -15.13 -7.29
N ALA A 573 2.05 -14.69 -6.10
CA ALA A 573 1.59 -15.31 -4.84
C ALA A 573 0.07 -15.18 -4.64
N ALA A 574 -0.47 -14.00 -4.98
CA ALA A 574 -1.91 -13.78 -4.91
C ALA A 574 -2.69 -14.66 -5.89
N LYS A 575 -2.16 -14.88 -7.11
CA LYS A 575 -2.75 -15.82 -8.08
C LYS A 575 -2.82 -17.22 -7.46
N VAL A 576 -1.73 -17.72 -6.88
CA VAL A 576 -1.68 -19.04 -6.23
C VAL A 576 -2.72 -19.12 -5.10
N LEU A 577 -2.72 -18.14 -4.19
CA LEU A 577 -3.63 -18.14 -3.04
C LEU A 577 -5.10 -18.10 -3.46
N ARG A 578 -5.47 -17.23 -4.41
CA ARG A 578 -6.86 -17.15 -4.89
C ARG A 578 -7.29 -18.44 -5.58
N THR A 579 -6.45 -19.03 -6.42
CA THR A 579 -6.77 -20.30 -7.09
C THR A 579 -6.99 -21.41 -6.08
N VAL A 580 -6.12 -21.53 -5.07
CA VAL A 580 -6.25 -22.53 -3.99
C VAL A 580 -7.53 -22.31 -3.19
N LEU A 581 -7.81 -21.08 -2.74
CA LEU A 581 -9.03 -20.76 -1.99
C LEU A 581 -10.31 -21.05 -2.77
N LEU A 582 -10.37 -20.65 -4.05
CA LEU A 582 -11.56 -20.83 -4.87
C LEU A 582 -11.80 -22.31 -5.22
N ALA A 583 -10.75 -23.08 -5.51
CA ALA A 583 -10.86 -24.51 -5.75
C ALA A 583 -11.33 -25.28 -4.49
N VAL A 584 -10.85 -24.88 -3.31
CA VAL A 584 -11.32 -25.44 -2.03
C VAL A 584 -12.78 -25.07 -1.79
N ALA A 585 -13.18 -23.81 -2.06
CA ALA A 585 -14.57 -23.37 -1.94
C ALA A 585 -15.51 -24.17 -2.87
N GLU A 586 -15.10 -24.42 -4.11
CA GLU A 586 -15.88 -25.18 -5.10
C GLU A 586 -16.09 -26.65 -4.70
N LYS A 587 -15.13 -27.27 -4.00
CA LYS A 587 -15.30 -28.66 -3.49
C LYS A 587 -16.09 -28.74 -2.18
N LEU A 588 -16.23 -27.63 -1.46
CA LEU A 588 -17.01 -27.55 -0.23
C LEU A 588 -18.51 -27.32 -0.50
N ASP A 589 -18.83 -26.63 -1.60
CA ASP A 589 -20.20 -26.54 -2.16
C ASP A 589 -20.67 -27.91 -2.69
#